data_AF-A0A4Z0QNV3-F1
#
_entry.id   AF-A0A4Z0QNV3-F1
#
_cell.length_a   1.000
_cell.length_b   1.000
_cell.length_c   1.000
_cell.angle_alpha   90.00
_cell.angle_beta   90.00
_cell.angle_gamma   90.00
#
_symmetry.space_group_name_H-M   'P 1'
#
loop_
_entity.id
_entity.type
_entity.pdbx_description
1 polymer ?
#
loop_
_entity_poly.entity_id
_entity_poly.type
_entity_poly.pdbx_seq_one_letter_code
_entity_poly.pdbx_strand_id
1 'polypeptide(L)'
;MADLIYVTVFNDKPLWDFPTNFLANSLDELLLIFGCFFPTTLVFLSHYPKKLFSQIAYNSMWIGIYISLELVNLMLGTVKYYNGWNIWWSLLHNTIQFPLIALHHRNPILAWTIALIYLVVTMKILNVPFIVSQCIVARM
;
A
#
# COMPACT_ATOMS: atom_id res chain seq x y z
N MET A 1 0.56 -8.46 -1.97
CA MET A 1 1.19 -8.31 -3.31
C MET A 1 1.67 -6.90 -3.57
N ALA A 2 0.85 -5.86 -3.35
CA ALA A 2 1.29 -4.47 -3.50
C ALA A 2 2.46 -4.09 -2.56
N ASP A 3 2.45 -4.60 -1.32
CA ASP A 3 3.50 -4.39 -0.31
C ASP A 3 4.89 -4.85 -0.78
N LEU A 4 4.98 -6.06 -1.35
CA LEU A 4 6.23 -6.58 -1.90
C LEU A 4 6.74 -5.75 -3.09
N ILE A 5 5.83 -5.24 -3.92
CA ILE A 5 6.19 -4.31 -5.00
C ILE A 5 6.71 -2.99 -4.39
N TYR A 6 6.10 -2.53 -3.31
CA TYR A 6 6.56 -1.33 -2.61
C TYR A 6 8.00 -1.50 -2.08
N VAL A 7 8.28 -2.57 -1.34
CA VAL A 7 9.61 -2.84 -0.76
C VAL A 7 10.69 -2.97 -1.83
N THR A 8 10.34 -3.49 -3.01
CA THR A 8 11.29 -3.66 -4.12
C THR A 8 11.51 -2.37 -4.91
N VAL A 9 10.45 -1.61 -5.21
CA VAL A 9 10.54 -0.40 -6.04
C VAL A 9 11.07 0.80 -5.26
N PHE A 10 10.66 0.95 -4.00
CA PHE A 10 11.01 2.11 -3.17
C PHE A 10 12.16 1.81 -2.19
N ASN A 11 12.92 0.74 -2.40
CA ASN A 11 14.00 0.32 -1.50
C ASN A 11 15.06 1.42 -1.27
N ASP A 12 15.54 2.03 -2.36
CA ASP A 12 16.56 3.09 -2.32
C ASP A 12 16.00 4.43 -1.81
N LYS A 13 14.68 4.63 -1.90
CA LYS A 13 14.00 5.88 -1.59
C LYS A 13 12.62 5.60 -0.94
N PRO A 14 12.59 5.17 0.33
CA PRO A 14 11.35 4.79 1.00
C PRO A 14 10.43 5.98 1.12
N LEU A 15 9.13 5.80 0.89
CA LEU A 15 8.13 6.85 1.03
C LEU A 15 7.60 6.90 2.47
N TRP A 16 7.45 5.74 3.07
CA TRP A 16 7.14 5.53 4.48
C TRP A 16 7.89 4.28 4.96
N ASP A 17 8.22 4.21 6.25
CA ASP A 17 8.93 3.07 6.82
C ASP A 17 8.60 2.90 8.31
N PHE A 18 8.85 1.70 8.83
CA PHE A 18 8.77 1.37 10.25
C PHE A 18 10.16 1.58 10.89
N PRO A 19 10.42 2.69 11.62
CA PRO A 19 11.74 2.98 12.18
C PRO A 19 12.22 1.97 13.23
N THR A 20 11.31 1.19 13.80
CA THR A 20 11.62 0.13 14.77
C THR A 20 11.09 -1.19 14.25
N ASN A 21 11.99 -2.11 13.91
CA ASN A 21 11.62 -3.48 13.59
C ASN A 21 11.26 -4.21 14.90
N PHE A 22 10.16 -4.96 14.88
CA PHE A 22 9.69 -5.71 16.04
C PHE A 22 10.42 -7.06 16.18
N LEU A 23 10.68 -7.75 15.05
CA LEU A 23 11.46 -8.99 15.01
C LEU A 23 12.64 -8.89 14.05
N ALA A 24 12.36 -8.62 12.77
CA ALA A 24 13.33 -8.41 11.68
C ALA A 24 12.56 -7.89 10.45
N ASN A 25 13.16 -7.03 9.64
CA ASN A 25 12.45 -6.29 8.58
C ASN A 25 11.59 -7.20 7.66
N SER A 26 12.15 -8.33 7.22
CA SER A 26 11.42 -9.26 6.34
C SER A 26 10.32 -10.05 7.05
N LEU A 27 10.47 -10.35 8.35
CA LEU A 27 9.47 -11.09 9.12
C LEU A 27 8.30 -10.18 9.52
N ASP A 28 8.59 -8.93 9.88
CA ASP A 28 7.57 -7.93 10.23
C ASP A 28 6.67 -7.64 9.02
N GLU A 29 7.25 -7.51 7.83
CA GLU A 29 6.51 -7.37 6.56
C GLU A 29 5.59 -8.59 6.31
N LEU A 30 6.10 -9.80 6.48
CA LEU A 30 5.30 -11.02 6.28
C LEU A 30 4.15 -11.09 7.30
N LEU A 31 4.41 -10.73 8.57
CA LEU A 31 3.38 -10.67 9.59
C LEU A 31 2.31 -9.64 9.26
N LEU A 32 2.67 -8.49 8.69
CA LEU A 32 1.71 -7.48 8.25
C LEU A 32 0.85 -7.99 7.08
N ILE A 33 1.48 -8.60 6.08
CA ILE A 33 0.79 -9.16 4.92
C ILE A 33 -0.20 -10.26 5.34
N PHE A 34 0.26 -11.26 6.10
CA PHE A 34 -0.56 -12.42 6.47
C PHE A 34 -1.49 -12.16 7.66
N GLY A 35 -1.10 -11.29 8.58
CA GLY A 35 -1.87 -10.95 9.77
C GLY A 35 -2.91 -9.85 9.54
N CYS A 36 -2.65 -8.90 8.62
CA CYS A 36 -3.53 -7.75 8.42
C CYS A 36 -4.10 -7.67 7.00
N PHE A 37 -3.24 -7.61 5.98
CA PHE A 37 -3.69 -7.27 4.61
C PHE A 37 -4.45 -8.41 3.94
N PHE A 38 -4.00 -9.65 4.10
CA PHE A 38 -4.67 -10.82 3.54
C PHE A 38 -6.06 -11.05 4.18
N PRO A 39 -6.21 -11.09 5.53
CA PRO A 39 -7.52 -11.18 6.15
C PRO A 39 -8.43 -10.01 5.80
N THR A 40 -7.89 -8.78 5.75
CA THR A 40 -8.66 -7.60 5.31
C THR A 40 -9.25 -7.82 3.93
N THR A 41 -8.45 -8.29 2.97
CA THR A 41 -8.90 -8.53 1.60
C THR A 41 -10.04 -9.55 1.54
N LEU A 42 -9.95 -10.62 2.32
CA LEU A 42 -11.00 -11.64 2.42
C LEU A 42 -12.31 -11.06 2.99
N VAL A 43 -12.22 -10.32 4.10
CA VAL A 43 -13.39 -9.70 4.74
C VAL A 43 -14.01 -8.64 3.82
N PHE A 44 -13.18 -7.83 3.17
CA PHE A 44 -13.60 -6.81 2.22
C PHE A 44 -14.37 -7.40 1.04
N LEU A 45 -13.81 -8.41 0.38
CA LEU A 45 -14.42 -9.03 -0.80
C LEU A 45 -15.69 -9.82 -0.46
N SER A 46 -15.70 -10.54 0.67
CA SER A 46 -16.86 -11.35 1.10
C SER A 46 -18.12 -10.53 1.39
N HIS A 47 -17.95 -9.25 1.77
CA HIS A 47 -19.07 -8.35 2.08
C HIS A 47 -19.22 -7.20 1.07
N TYR A 48 -18.53 -7.26 -0.08
CA TYR A 48 -18.55 -6.16 -1.04
C TYR A 48 -19.95 -5.99 -1.66
N PRO A 49 -20.60 -4.83 -1.52
CA PRO A 49 -21.99 -4.67 -1.88
C PRO A 49 -22.21 -4.58 -3.40
N LYS A 50 -23.43 -4.88 -3.86
CA LYS A 50 -23.79 -4.84 -5.28
C LYS A 50 -24.20 -3.45 -5.79
N LYS A 51 -24.81 -2.63 -4.92
CA LYS A 51 -25.33 -1.29 -5.28
C LYS A 51 -24.21 -0.25 -5.22
N LEU A 52 -24.16 0.65 -6.20
CA LEU A 52 -23.10 1.66 -6.32
C LEU A 52 -22.95 2.53 -5.07
N PHE A 53 -24.04 3.09 -4.55
CA PHE A 53 -23.98 3.93 -3.35
C PHE A 53 -23.45 3.16 -2.12
N SER A 54 -23.87 1.91 -1.96
CA SER A 54 -23.35 1.04 -0.92
C SER A 54 -21.87 0.73 -1.11
N GLN A 55 -21.39 0.58 -2.35
CA GLN A 55 -19.97 0.39 -2.64
C GLN A 55 -19.17 1.63 -2.24
N ILE A 56 -19.64 2.83 -2.58
CA ILE A 56 -18.97 4.07 -2.20
C ILE A 56 -18.87 4.18 -0.68
N ALA A 57 -19.97 3.95 0.04
CA ALA A 57 -19.97 3.96 1.50
C ALA A 57 -19.05 2.88 2.10
N TYR A 58 -19.07 1.67 1.53
CA TYR A 58 -18.25 0.55 2.01
C TYR A 58 -16.75 0.80 1.79
N ASN A 59 -16.35 1.30 0.61
CA ASN A 59 -14.97 1.71 0.36
C ASN A 59 -14.57 2.84 1.32
N SER A 60 -15.41 3.86 1.51
CA SER A 60 -15.14 4.99 2.40
C SER A 60 -14.92 4.56 3.85
N MET A 61 -15.71 3.58 4.33
CA MET A 61 -15.52 2.99 5.66
C MET A 61 -14.13 2.35 5.79
N TRP A 62 -13.74 1.51 4.83
CA TRP A 62 -12.43 0.85 4.86
C TRP A 62 -11.25 1.82 4.73
N ILE A 63 -11.37 2.83 3.86
CA ILE A 63 -10.41 3.93 3.75
C ILE A 63 -10.28 4.65 5.10
N GLY A 64 -11.41 4.97 5.75
CA GLY A 64 -11.44 5.61 7.06
C GLY A 64 -10.76 4.77 8.15
N ILE A 65 -10.99 3.45 8.16
CA ILE A 65 -10.32 2.52 9.09
C ILE A 65 -8.81 2.58 8.90
N TYR A 66 -8.32 2.44 7.68
CA TYR A 66 -6.88 2.39 7.40
C TYR A 66 -6.19 3.73 7.67
N ILE A 67 -6.81 4.85 7.30
CA ILE A 67 -6.27 6.18 7.61
C ILE A 67 -6.24 6.43 9.12
N SER A 68 -7.28 6.00 9.85
CA SER A 68 -7.30 6.12 11.31
C SER A 68 -6.18 5.30 11.96
N LEU A 69 -5.98 4.05 11.50
CA LEU A 69 -4.90 3.20 11.98
C LEU A 69 -3.52 3.81 11.67
N GLU A 70 -3.33 4.36 10.49
CA GLU A 70 -2.08 5.01 10.11
C GLU A 70 -1.80 6.25 10.95
N LEU A 71 -2.81 7.09 11.21
CA LEU A 71 -2.68 8.23 12.12
C LEU A 71 -2.27 7.80 13.53
N VAL A 72 -2.86 6.72 14.05
CA VAL A 72 -2.44 6.15 15.34
C VAL A 72 -0.98 5.70 15.30
N ASN A 73 -0.56 5.01 14.24
CA ASN A 73 0.82 4.58 14.07
C ASN A 73 1.81 5.75 13.95
N LEU A 74 1.44 6.83 13.25
CA LEU A 74 2.25 8.04 13.19
C LEU A 74 2.39 8.71 14.57
N MET A 75 1.31 8.77 15.35
CA MET A 75 1.35 9.33 16.71
C MET A 75 2.20 8.49 17.66
N LEU A 76 2.18 7.17 17.51
CA LEU A 76 3.04 6.24 18.26
C LEU A 76 4.48 6.21 17.76
N GLY A 77 4.77 6.84 16.61
CA GLY A 77 6.08 6.82 15.97
C GLY A 77 6.47 5.47 15.38
N THR A 78 5.53 4.52 15.28
CA THR A 78 5.74 3.19 14.69
C THR A 78 5.81 3.25 13.17
N VAL A 79 5.20 4.26 12.54
CA VAL A 79 5.36 4.59 11.11
C VAL A 79 5.93 6.00 10.99
N LYS A 80 6.81 6.21 10.03
CA LYS A 80 7.32 7.54 9.66
C LYS A 80 7.25 7.77 8.16
N TYR A 81 7.01 9.02 7.79
CA TYR A 81 7.01 9.46 6.40
C TYR A 81 8.35 10.04 5.98
N TYR A 82 8.68 9.81 4.71
CA TYR A 82 9.93 10.21 4.07
C TYR A 82 9.65 10.68 2.64
N ASN A 83 10.64 11.33 2.03
CA ASN A 83 10.67 11.58 0.57
C ASN A 83 9.41 12.26 -0.02
N GLY A 84 8.74 13.12 0.77
CA GLY A 84 7.57 13.89 0.35
C GLY A 84 6.23 13.15 0.52
N TRP A 85 6.24 11.91 1.01
CA TRP A 85 5.02 11.22 1.41
C TRP A 85 4.39 11.89 2.63
N ASN A 86 3.07 11.86 2.69
CA ASN A 86 2.29 12.38 3.80
C ASN A 86 0.92 11.70 3.82
N ILE A 87 0.10 12.03 4.81
CA ILE A 87 -1.21 11.39 5.00
C ILE A 87 -2.16 11.54 3.81
N TRP A 88 -2.03 12.60 3.01
CA TRP A 88 -2.84 12.79 1.81
C TRP A 88 -2.48 11.80 0.70
N TRP A 89 -1.19 11.45 0.59
CA TRP A 89 -0.75 10.39 -0.31
C TRP A 89 -1.28 9.03 0.12
N SER A 90 -1.29 8.75 1.42
CA SER A 90 -1.92 7.54 1.95
C SER A 90 -3.44 7.51 1.73
N LEU A 91 -4.12 8.64 1.87
CA LEU A 91 -5.55 8.76 1.59
C LEU A 91 -5.85 8.49 0.11
N LEU A 92 -5.06 9.08 -0.79
CA LEU A 92 -5.16 8.83 -2.22
C LEU A 92 -4.91 7.35 -2.56
N HIS A 93 -3.85 6.77 -1.98
CA HIS A 93 -3.51 5.36 -2.16
C HIS A 93 -4.67 4.46 -1.74
N ASN A 94 -5.22 4.64 -0.54
CA ASN A 94 -6.36 3.86 -0.04
C ASN A 94 -7.61 4.05 -0.90
N THR A 95 -7.86 5.28 -1.37
CA THR A 95 -8.99 5.60 -2.26
C THR A 95 -8.92 4.85 -3.58
N ILE A 96 -7.71 4.57 -4.09
CA ILE A 96 -7.50 3.79 -5.30
C ILE A 96 -7.50 2.29 -4.97
N GLN A 97 -6.80 1.88 -3.91
CA GLN A 97 -6.55 0.48 -3.59
C GLN A 97 -7.83 -0.31 -3.29
N PHE A 98 -8.76 0.20 -2.49
CA PHE A 98 -9.96 -0.56 -2.14
C PHE A 98 -10.88 -0.84 -3.34
N PRO A 99 -11.23 0.14 -4.20
CA PRO A 99 -11.92 -0.14 -5.45
C PRO A 99 -11.13 -1.06 -6.38
N LEU A 100 -9.81 -0.94 -6.40
CA LEU A 100 -8.94 -1.77 -7.24
C LEU A 100 -8.95 -3.24 -6.83
N ILE A 101 -9.02 -3.54 -5.52
CA ILE A 101 -9.21 -4.90 -5.00
C ILE A 101 -10.53 -5.49 -5.51
N ALA A 102 -11.62 -4.74 -5.43
CA ALA A 102 -12.92 -5.17 -5.94
C ALA A 102 -12.93 -5.36 -7.46
N LEU A 103 -12.22 -4.49 -8.19
CA LEU A 103 -12.07 -4.59 -9.64
C LEU A 103 -11.22 -5.79 -10.04
N HIS A 104 -10.13 -6.06 -9.33
CA HIS A 104 -9.22 -7.17 -9.61
C HIS A 104 -9.95 -8.51 -9.58
N HIS A 105 -10.88 -8.69 -8.63
CA HIS A 105 -11.71 -9.89 -8.55
C HIS A 105 -12.59 -10.12 -9.79
N ARG A 106 -12.95 -9.05 -10.52
CA ARG A 106 -13.81 -9.12 -11.72
C ARG A 106 -13.03 -9.08 -13.03
N ASN A 107 -12.00 -8.23 -13.09
CA ASN A 107 -11.16 -8.01 -14.26
C ASN A 107 -9.72 -7.72 -13.81
N PRO A 108 -8.90 -8.76 -13.62
CA PRO A 108 -7.56 -8.61 -13.08
C PRO A 108 -6.63 -7.83 -14.02
N ILE A 109 -6.78 -7.98 -15.35
CA ILE A 109 -5.93 -7.29 -16.33
C ILE A 109 -6.12 -5.78 -16.20
N LEU A 110 -7.37 -5.32 -16.20
CA LEU A 110 -7.67 -3.90 -16.05
C LEU A 110 -7.17 -3.35 -14.70
N ALA A 111 -7.35 -4.11 -13.62
CA ALA A 111 -6.84 -3.72 -12.31
C ALA A 111 -5.32 -3.57 -12.30
N TRP A 112 -4.58 -4.51 -12.90
CA TRP A 112 -3.13 -4.41 -13.02
C TRP A 112 -2.68 -3.24 -13.90
N THR A 113 -3.40 -2.93 -14.98
CA THR A 113 -3.10 -1.76 -15.81
C THR A 113 -3.25 -0.46 -14.99
N ILE A 114 -4.33 -0.33 -14.22
CA ILE A 114 -4.56 0.85 -13.37
C ILE A 114 -3.49 0.93 -12.27
N ALA A 115 -3.16 -0.21 -11.63
CA ALA A 115 -2.11 -0.28 -10.62
C ALA A 115 -0.75 0.20 -11.17
N LEU A 116 -0.39 -0.26 -12.37
CA LEU A 116 0.86 0.11 -13.03
C LEU A 116 0.91 1.60 -13.37
N ILE A 117 -0.18 2.16 -13.91
CA ILE A 117 -0.28 3.59 -14.19
C ILE A 117 -0.11 4.39 -12.89
N TYR A 118 -0.82 4.00 -11.84
CA TYR A 118 -0.72 4.65 -10.53
C TYR A 118 0.72 4.60 -9.97
N LEU A 119 1.38 3.46 -10.06
CA LEU A 119 2.77 3.28 -9.63
C LEU A 119 3.71 4.24 -10.38
N VAL A 120 3.66 4.24 -11.71
CA VAL A 120 4.53 5.08 -12.56
C VAL A 120 4.30 6.57 -12.30
N VAL A 121 3.04 6.99 -12.17
CA VAL A 121 2.67 8.38 -11.86
C VAL A 121 3.23 8.78 -10.49
N THR A 122 3.06 7.93 -9.48
CA THR A 122 3.55 8.19 -8.12
C THR A 122 5.07 8.29 -8.08
N MET A 123 5.78 7.37 -8.76
CA MET A 123 7.24 7.41 -8.89
C MET A 123 7.70 8.71 -9.53
N LYS A 124 7.05 9.16 -10.60
CA LYS A 124 7.41 10.41 -11.28
C LYS A 124 7.20 11.63 -10.39
N ILE A 125 6.06 11.72 -9.69
CA ILE A 125 5.75 12.88 -8.83
C ILE A 125 6.71 12.94 -7.63
N LEU A 126 7.04 11.81 -7.04
CA LEU A 126 7.92 11.72 -5.86
C LEU A 126 9.40 11.60 -6.24
N ASN A 127 9.74 11.73 -7.52
CA ASN A 127 11.11 11.66 -8.05
C ASN A 127 11.84 10.38 -7.59
N VAL A 128 11.16 9.23 -7.71
CA VAL A 128 11.72 7.91 -7.41
C VAL A 128 12.38 7.38 -8.69
N PRO A 129 13.65 6.95 -8.63
CA PRO A 129 14.36 6.46 -9.81
C PRO A 129 13.74 5.15 -10.32
N PHE A 130 13.67 4.99 -11.66
CA PHE A 130 13.21 3.76 -12.30
C PHE A 130 14.24 2.64 -12.28
N ILE A 131 15.51 3.00 -12.07
CA ILE A 131 16.62 2.04 -11.98
C ILE A 131 16.71 1.62 -10.54
N VAL A 132 16.33 0.36 -10.26
CA VAL A 132 16.75 -0.33 -9.04
C VAL A 132 18.27 -0.34 -9.09
N SER A 133 18.93 0.42 -8.22
CA SER A 133 20.38 0.37 -8.13
C SER A 133 20.72 -1.04 -7.67
N GLN A 134 21.25 -1.87 -8.57
CA GLN A 134 21.67 -3.24 -8.24
C GLN A 134 22.87 -3.19 -7.27
N CYS A 135 22.61 -2.93 -5.99
CA CYS A 135 23.59 -3.07 -4.92
C CYS A 135 23.70 -4.54 -4.45
N ILE A 136 23.55 -5.48 -5.39
CA ILE A 136 23.77 -6.92 -5.17
C ILE A 136 25.14 -7.35 -5.73
N VAL A 137 25.77 -6.56 -6.61
CA VAL A 137 27.07 -6.94 -7.21
C VAL A 137 28.29 -6.43 -6.41
N ALA A 138 28.11 -5.55 -5.40
CA ALA A 138 29.23 -4.96 -4.66
C ALA A 138 29.51 -5.58 -3.28
N ARG A 139 28.87 -6.71 -2.94
CA ARG A 139 29.13 -7.48 -1.70
C ARG A 139 29.37 -8.96 -1.97
N MET A 140 30.16 -9.26 -2.99
CA MET A 140 30.89 -10.54 -3.13
C MET A 140 32.38 -10.25 -3.13
#